data_AF-A0A940C236-F1
#
_entry.id   AF-A0A940C236-F1
#
_cell.length_a   1.000
_cell.length_b   1.000
_cell.length_c   1.000
_cell.angle_alpha   90.00
_cell.angle_beta   90.00
_cell.angle_gamma   90.00
#
_symmetry.space_group_name_H-M   'P 1'
#
loop_
_entity.id
_entity.type
_entity.pdbx_description
1 polymer ?
#
loop_
_entity_poly.entity_id
_entity_poly.type
_entity_poly.pdbx_seq_one_letter_code
_entity_poly.pdbx_strand_id
1 'polypeptide(L)'
;ADEAADEAPAAEAEEANKDRQYSLTAETNGVETGMLRAEYNNGILTVTTTGVLQNTDELTYTITGKDQDDAVAEGSLSDIMTKDSPLTLDISSLDLAKGEYILKIGEETAEFVIQ
;
A
#
# COMPACT_ATOMS: atom_id res chain seq x y z
N ALA A 1 37.69 -41.42 -13.75
CA ALA A 1 38.50 -40.23 -13.51
C ALA A 1 37.81 -39.12 -14.27
N ASP A 2 36.94 -38.37 -13.60
CA ASP A 2 37.29 -37.14 -12.86
C ASP A 2 36.93 -35.97 -13.78
N GLU A 3 36.26 -34.88 -13.43
CA GLU A 3 35.75 -34.23 -12.22
C GLU A 3 34.65 -33.25 -12.77
N ALA A 4 33.51 -33.01 -12.12
CA ALA A 4 33.25 -31.87 -11.23
C ALA A 4 34.00 -30.57 -11.62
N ALA A 5 33.46 -29.37 -11.65
CA ALA A 5 32.19 -28.75 -11.30
C ALA A 5 32.17 -27.42 -12.10
N ASP A 6 31.02 -26.74 -12.18
CA ASP A 6 30.87 -25.30 -11.84
C ASP A 6 29.49 -24.85 -12.36
N GLU A 7 28.42 -25.42 -11.80
CA GLU A 7 27.11 -24.77 -11.90
C GLU A 7 27.08 -23.67 -10.85
N ALA A 8 27.53 -22.48 -11.24
CA ALA A 8 27.35 -21.25 -10.50
C ALA A 8 25.85 -20.94 -10.36
N PRO A 9 25.43 -20.32 -9.23
CA PRO A 9 24.08 -20.39 -8.73
C PRO A 9 23.07 -19.63 -9.59
N ALA A 10 21.87 -20.21 -9.70
CA ALA A 10 20.69 -19.54 -10.17
C ALA A 10 20.50 -18.23 -9.39
N ALA A 11 20.67 -17.10 -10.08
CA ALA A 11 20.27 -15.81 -9.58
C ALA A 11 18.75 -15.79 -9.44
N GLU A 12 18.26 -16.06 -8.23
CA GLU A 12 16.93 -15.64 -7.79
C GLU A 12 16.95 -14.11 -7.66
N ALA A 13 16.83 -13.43 -8.80
CA ALA A 13 16.61 -12.00 -8.85
C ALA A 13 15.14 -11.74 -9.16
N GLU A 14 14.44 -11.30 -8.11
CA GLU A 14 13.44 -10.24 -8.16
C GLU A 14 12.34 -10.47 -9.19
N GLU A 15 11.34 -11.28 -8.83
CA GLU A 15 10.01 -11.08 -9.39
C GLU A 15 9.47 -9.74 -8.89
N ALA A 16 9.74 -8.73 -9.72
CA ALA A 16 9.07 -7.46 -9.78
C ALA A 16 7.57 -7.66 -9.57
N ASN A 17 7.11 -7.48 -8.33
CA ASN A 17 5.70 -7.32 -8.07
C ASN A 17 5.35 -5.89 -8.50
N LYS A 18 5.19 -5.76 -9.83
CA LYS A 18 4.73 -4.57 -10.54
C LYS A 18 3.61 -3.93 -9.76
N ASP A 19 3.77 -2.64 -9.48
CA ASP A 19 2.70 -1.64 -9.32
C ASP A 19 1.40 -2.09 -10.00
N ARG A 20 0.55 -2.82 -9.28
CA ARG A 20 -0.84 -3.02 -9.70
C ARG A 20 -1.59 -1.77 -9.26
N GLN A 21 -1.35 -0.68 -10.00
CA GLN A 21 -2.13 0.54 -9.92
C GLN A 21 -3.56 0.27 -10.39
N TYR A 22 -4.48 0.03 -9.46
CA TYR A 22 -5.91 0.17 -9.73
C TYR A 22 -6.30 1.64 -9.55
N SER A 23 -6.24 2.37 -10.67
CA SER A 23 -6.63 3.77 -10.77
C SER A 23 -8.14 3.87 -11.03
N LEU A 24 -8.96 4.03 -9.99
CA LEU A 24 -10.31 4.58 -10.14
C LEU A 24 -10.25 6.11 -9.99
N THR A 25 -10.12 6.83 -11.10
CA THR A 25 -10.23 8.29 -11.10
C THR A 25 -11.70 8.69 -11.02
N ALA A 26 -12.15 9.18 -9.86
CA ALA A 26 -13.41 9.91 -9.74
C ALA A 26 -13.14 11.40 -9.96
N GLU A 27 -13.55 11.93 -11.12
CA GLU A 27 -13.49 13.36 -11.44
C GLU A 27 -14.58 14.12 -10.67
N THR A 28 -14.23 14.76 -9.56
CA THR A 28 -15.13 15.69 -8.85
C THR A 28 -14.52 17.09 -8.76
N ASN A 29 -15.03 18.00 -9.57
CA ASN A 29 -14.99 19.46 -9.39
C ASN A 29 -13.64 20.08 -8.97
N GLY A 30 -12.64 20.05 -9.85
CA GLY A 30 -11.54 21.04 -9.86
C GLY A 30 -10.52 20.98 -8.72
N VAL A 31 -10.63 20.00 -7.82
CA VAL A 31 -9.55 19.57 -6.93
C VAL A 31 -9.10 18.23 -7.48
N GLU A 32 -7.82 18.08 -7.86
CA GLU A 32 -7.28 16.77 -8.23
C GLU A 32 -7.43 15.85 -7.02
N THR A 33 -8.43 14.98 -7.04
CA THR A 33 -8.59 13.88 -6.08
C THR A 33 -7.31 13.04 -6.21
N GLY A 34 -6.48 13.10 -5.17
CA GLY A 34 -5.15 12.53 -5.22
C GLY A 34 -5.21 11.02 -5.14
N MET A 35 -4.97 10.33 -6.25
CA MET A 35 -4.92 8.87 -6.32
C MET A 35 -3.95 8.33 -5.27
N LEU A 36 -4.44 7.46 -4.40
CA LEU A 36 -3.62 6.75 -3.42
C LEU A 36 -2.87 5.59 -4.06
N ARG A 37 -1.65 5.36 -3.58
CA ARG A 37 -0.91 4.12 -3.78
C ARG A 37 -0.39 3.64 -2.44
N ALA A 38 -0.42 2.34 -2.22
CA ALA A 38 0.02 1.72 -0.99
C ALA A 38 1.02 0.59 -1.30
N GLU A 39 2.16 0.61 -0.62
CA GLU A 39 3.23 -0.36 -0.77
C GLU A 39 3.60 -0.93 0.58
N TYR A 40 3.53 -2.25 0.71
CA TYR A 40 3.87 -2.95 1.94
C TYR A 40 5.28 -3.53 1.86
N ASN A 41 6.08 -3.30 2.90
CA ASN A 41 7.41 -3.88 3.05
C ASN A 41 7.70 -4.17 4.53
N ASN A 42 7.87 -5.45 4.87
CA ASN A 42 8.33 -5.91 6.19
C ASN A 42 7.61 -5.25 7.39
N GLY A 43 6.28 -5.23 7.37
CA GLY A 43 5.46 -4.65 8.43
C GLY A 43 5.22 -3.14 8.30
N ILE A 44 5.81 -2.49 7.30
CA ILE A 44 5.65 -1.06 7.06
C ILE A 44 4.80 -0.86 5.80
N LEU A 45 3.71 -0.11 5.93
CA LEU A 45 2.86 0.31 4.81
C LEU A 45 3.19 1.77 4.46
N THR A 46 3.72 1.98 3.26
CA THR A 46 4.01 3.32 2.72
C THR A 46 2.88 3.72 1.79
N VAL A 47 2.29 4.88 2.02
CA VAL A 47 1.16 5.40 1.26
C VAL A 47 1.54 6.72 0.61
N THR A 48 1.46 6.77 -0.72
CA THR A 48 1.71 7.97 -1.52
C THR A 48 0.42 8.45 -2.16
N THR A 49 0.34 9.75 -2.48
CA THR A 49 -0.78 10.33 -3.23
C THR A 49 -0.25 11.15 -4.41
N THR A 50 -0.99 11.19 -5.52
CA THR A 50 -0.64 12.04 -6.66
C THR A 50 -1.06 13.51 -6.49
N GLY A 51 -1.93 13.79 -5.52
CA GLY A 51 -2.49 15.11 -5.26
C GLY A 51 -2.26 15.58 -3.82
N VAL A 52 -3.14 16.48 -3.35
CA VAL A 52 -3.17 16.88 -1.94
C VAL A 52 -4.45 16.32 -1.34
N LEU A 53 -4.29 15.41 -0.37
CA LEU A 53 -5.41 14.98 0.46
C LEU A 53 -5.51 15.94 1.63
N GLN A 54 -6.30 17.01 1.41
CA GLN A 54 -6.54 18.01 2.43
C GLN A 54 -7.50 17.45 3.48
N ASN A 55 -7.02 17.43 4.72
CA ASN A 55 -7.80 17.22 5.91
C ASN A 55 -8.71 18.45 6.13
N THR A 56 -10.02 18.33 5.95
CA THR A 56 -10.97 19.34 6.47
C THR A 56 -11.34 19.04 7.92
N ASP A 57 -11.30 17.77 8.33
CA ASP A 57 -11.48 17.21 9.68
C ASP A 57 -10.81 15.82 9.72
N GLU A 58 -10.29 15.37 10.88
CA GLU A 58 -9.50 14.12 11.09
C GLU A 58 -9.73 13.01 10.04
N LEU A 59 -8.74 12.78 9.17
CA LEU A 59 -8.74 11.66 8.22
C LEU A 59 -8.59 10.35 8.98
N THR A 60 -9.55 9.44 8.85
CA THR A 60 -9.41 8.07 9.33
C THR A 60 -8.89 7.17 8.21
N TYR A 61 -8.06 6.20 8.58
CA TYR A 61 -7.71 5.09 7.71
C TYR A 61 -8.39 3.80 8.16
N THR A 62 -8.65 2.91 7.22
CA THR A 62 -9.13 1.54 7.46
C THR A 62 -8.40 0.59 6.53
N ILE A 63 -7.95 -0.55 7.04
CA ILE A 63 -7.37 -1.65 6.28
C ILE A 63 -8.33 -2.82 6.36
N THR A 64 -8.69 -3.39 5.22
CA THR A 64 -9.60 -4.54 5.10
C THR A 64 -8.96 -5.56 4.17
N GLY A 65 -8.98 -6.84 4.54
CA GLY A 65 -8.57 -7.91 3.60
C GLY A 65 -9.58 -7.99 2.45
N LYS A 66 -9.14 -8.17 1.21
CA LYS A 66 -10.04 -8.16 0.05
C LYS A 66 -11.11 -9.27 0.09
N ASP A 67 -10.78 -10.38 0.75
CA ASP A 67 -11.67 -11.52 1.00
C ASP A 67 -12.30 -11.49 2.41
N GLN A 68 -12.22 -10.36 3.12
CA GLN A 68 -12.75 -10.18 4.47
C GLN A 68 -13.77 -9.04 4.49
N ASP A 69 -14.86 -9.24 5.23
CA ASP A 69 -15.88 -8.20 5.43
C ASP A 69 -15.49 -7.20 6.53
N ASP A 70 -14.64 -7.61 7.48
CA ASP A 70 -14.25 -6.83 8.66
C ASP A 70 -12.91 -6.11 8.46
N ALA A 71 -12.79 -4.93 9.05
CA ALA A 71 -11.52 -4.20 9.11
C ALA A 71 -10.51 -4.93 10.00
N VAL A 72 -9.28 -5.09 9.51
CA VAL A 72 -8.15 -5.65 10.27
C VAL A 72 -7.38 -4.58 11.04
N ALA A 73 -7.47 -3.32 10.60
CA ALA A 73 -6.96 -2.17 11.33
C ALA A 73 -7.69 -0.88 10.93
N GLU A 74 -7.77 0.04 11.87
CA GLU A 74 -8.31 1.38 11.66
C GLU A 74 -7.64 2.37 12.61
N GLY A 75 -7.63 3.65 12.24
CA GLY A 75 -7.10 4.71 13.09
C GLY A 75 -7.26 6.10 12.49
N SER A 76 -6.91 7.12 13.27
CA SER A 76 -6.91 8.52 12.83
C SER A 76 -5.52 8.94 12.35
N LEU A 77 -5.49 9.80 11.33
CA LEU A 77 -4.32 10.47 10.80
C LEU A 77 -4.38 11.93 11.21
N SER A 78 -3.36 12.38 11.94
CA SER A 78 -3.18 13.79 12.32
C SER A 78 -2.53 14.64 11.22
N ASP A 79 -1.97 14.00 10.20
CA ASP A 79 -1.08 14.62 9.24
C ASP A 79 -1.74 14.83 7.88
N ILE A 80 -1.29 15.87 7.18
CA ILE A 80 -1.70 16.15 5.81
C ILE A 80 -0.85 15.29 4.89
N MET A 81 -1.50 14.52 4.01
CA MET A 81 -0.80 13.75 2.99
C MET A 81 -0.62 14.58 1.72
N THR A 82 0.62 14.65 1.25
CA THR A 82 0.97 15.29 -0.01
C THR A 82 1.87 14.36 -0.82
N LYS A 83 1.97 14.62 -2.12
CA LYS A 83 2.90 13.88 -2.99
C LYS A 83 4.34 13.85 -2.46
N ASP A 84 4.80 14.93 -1.85
CA ASP A 84 6.16 15.09 -1.34
C ASP A 84 6.32 14.62 0.13
N SER A 85 5.24 14.15 0.76
CA SER A 85 5.23 13.67 2.15
C SER A 85 4.37 12.41 2.25
N PRO A 86 4.93 11.23 1.94
CA PRO A 86 4.20 9.97 2.08
C PRO A 86 3.86 9.69 3.54
N LEU A 87 2.74 9.00 3.74
CA LEU A 87 2.37 8.45 5.04
C LEU A 87 3.05 7.09 5.22
N THR A 88 3.55 6.85 6.42
CA THR A 88 4.08 5.54 6.80
C THR A 88 3.30 5.01 8.00
N LEU A 89 2.72 3.83 7.86
CA LEU A 89 2.03 3.13 8.93
C LEU A 89 2.84 1.90 9.33
N ASP A 90 3.19 1.81 10.61
CA ASP A 90 3.76 0.60 11.18
C ASP A 90 2.62 -0.36 11.52
N ILE A 91 2.46 -1.37 10.68
CA ILE A 91 1.48 -2.44 10.82
C ILE A 91 2.12 -3.77 11.16
N SER A 92 3.39 -3.78 11.59
CA SER A 92 4.15 -5.00 11.91
C SER A 92 3.56 -5.79 13.10
N SER A 93 2.81 -5.10 13.95
CA SER A 93 2.10 -5.71 15.08
C SER A 93 0.76 -6.35 14.70
N LEU A 94 0.28 -6.12 13.48
CA LEU A 94 -0.93 -6.75 12.96
C LEU A 94 -0.58 -8.16 12.47
N ASP A 95 -1.29 -9.17 12.95
CA ASP A 95 -1.15 -10.56 12.49
C ASP A 95 -1.88 -10.73 11.15
N LEU A 96 -1.34 -10.10 10.10
CA LEU A 96 -1.89 -10.12 8.76
C LEU A 96 -1.37 -11.33 7.99
N ALA A 97 -2.30 -12.10 7.42
CA ALA A 97 -1.96 -13.17 6.49
C ALA A 97 -1.42 -12.62 5.16
N LYS A 98 -0.74 -13.48 4.40
CA LYS A 98 -0.40 -13.16 3.01
C LYS A 98 -1.68 -13.03 2.18
N GLY A 99 -1.79 -11.99 1.36
CA GLY A 99 -3.02 -11.71 0.61
C GLY A 99 -3.11 -10.29 0.05
N GLU A 100 -4.23 -10.01 -0.61
CA GLU A 100 -4.58 -8.67 -1.10
C GLU A 100 -5.39 -7.92 -0.04
N TYR A 101 -5.04 -6.65 0.17
CA TYR A 101 -5.66 -5.76 1.16
C TYR A 101 -6.05 -4.44 0.52
N ILE A 102 -7.10 -3.82 1.07
CA ILE A 102 -7.59 -2.50 0.68
C ILE A 102 -7.32 -1.56 1.84
N LEU A 103 -6.56 -0.51 1.57
CA LEU A 103 -6.44 0.67 2.42
C LEU A 103 -7.46 1.70 1.96
N LYS A 104 -8.25 2.22 2.88
CA LYS A 104 -9.14 3.37 2.67
C LYS A 104 -8.67 4.54 3.53
N ILE A 105 -8.53 5.73 2.96
CA ILE A 105 -8.25 6.98 3.69
C ILE A 105 -9.28 8.01 3.25
N GLY A 106 -10.18 8.40 4.15
CA GLY A 106 -11.34 9.22 3.80
C GLY A 106 -12.20 8.54 2.73
N GLU A 107 -12.35 9.18 1.56
CA GLU A 107 -13.10 8.63 0.42
C GLU A 107 -12.22 7.87 -0.57
N GLU A 108 -10.89 8.00 -0.48
CA GLU A 108 -9.95 7.37 -1.40
C GLU A 108 -9.57 5.96 -0.94
N THR A 109 -9.20 5.12 -1.91
CA THR A 109 -8.77 3.74 -1.65
C THR A 109 -7.49 3.39 -2.42
N ALA A 110 -6.69 2.49 -1.86
CA ALA A 110 -5.52 1.88 -2.49
C ALA A 110 -5.45 0.39 -2.15
N GLU A 111 -5.08 -0.43 -3.13
CA GLU A 111 -4.80 -1.85 -2.90
C GLU A 111 -3.31 -2.05 -2.60
N PHE A 112 -2.99 -3.00 -1.72
CA PHE A 112 -1.63 -3.47 -1.48
C PHE A 112 -1.62 -4.99 -1.23
N VAL A 113 -0.44 -5.60 -1.37
CA VAL A 113 -0.28 -7.05 -1.23
C VAL A 113 0.76 -7.37 -0.16
N ILE A 114 0.45 -8.33 0.69
CA ILE A 114 1.39 -8.92 1.65
C ILE A 114 1.89 -10.26 1.07
N GLN A 115 3.20 -10.39 0.89
CA GLN A 115 3.86 -11.55 0.24
C GLN A 115 4.53 -12.53 1.20
#